data_AF-A0AA42CHF4-F1
#
_entry.id   AF-A0AA42CHF4-F1
#
_cell.length_a   1.000
_cell.length_b   1.000
_cell.length_c   1.000
_cell.angle_alpha   90.00
_cell.angle_beta   90.00
_cell.angle_gamma   90.00
#
_symmetry.space_group_name_H-M   'P 1'
#
loop_
_entity.id
_entity.type
_entity.pdbx_description
1 polymer ?
#
loop_
_entity_poly.entity_id
_entity_poly.type
_entity_poly.pdbx_seq_one_letter_code
_entity_poly.pdbx_strand_id
1 'polypeptide(L)'
;MPAYVIATVKSVTDRRGLEEYWSHAAPSFAGSGATHLAAYTPFRLLEGKGPLEAAVLIEFPDMEAANRWYESAAYQAAKQYRAGAAEVEVIVLDGGTVTAENRKFHSEKGVRNSLIMQRRLTCLRLAGRPLSTQTRHRIGPPAKVDIT
;
A
#
# COMPACT_ATOMS: atom_id res chain seq x y z
N MET A 1 -11.97 -8.69 4.14
CA MET A 1 -12.55 -7.65 3.26
C MET A 1 -11.89 -7.82 1.92
N PRO A 2 -12.62 -7.79 0.79
CA PRO A 2 -12.01 -7.98 -0.52
C PRO A 2 -10.94 -6.91 -0.76
N ALA A 3 -9.94 -7.26 -1.56
CA ALA A 3 -8.95 -6.32 -2.06
C ALA A 3 -8.99 -6.27 -3.58
N TYR A 4 -8.57 -5.15 -4.13
CA TYR A 4 -8.59 -4.91 -5.57
C TYR A 4 -7.19 -4.63 -6.06
N VAL A 5 -6.81 -5.29 -7.14
CA VAL A 5 -5.67 -4.89 -7.96
C VAL A 5 -6.18 -4.12 -9.15
N ILE A 6 -5.74 -2.87 -9.28
CA ILE A 6 -6.01 -1.99 -10.40
C ILE A 6 -4.72 -1.83 -11.19
N ALA A 7 -4.75 -2.13 -12.47
CA ALA A 7 -3.65 -1.83 -13.38
C ALA A 7 -4.11 -0.86 -14.47
N THR A 8 -3.34 0.19 -14.69
CA THR A 8 -3.53 1.16 -15.77
C THR A 8 -2.35 1.08 -16.73
N VAL A 9 -2.64 0.86 -18.01
CA VAL A 9 -1.63 0.80 -19.07
C VAL A 9 -1.63 2.13 -19.78
N LYS A 10 -0.55 2.90 -19.63
CA LYS A 10 -0.43 4.24 -20.21
C LYS A 10 -0.01 4.21 -21.68
N SER A 11 0.89 3.30 -22.03
CA SER A 11 1.37 3.13 -23.39
C SER A 11 1.84 1.70 -23.63
N VAL A 12 1.69 1.22 -24.86
CA VAL A 12 2.21 -0.06 -25.33
C VAL A 12 3.26 0.18 -26.41
N THR A 13 4.47 -0.34 -26.20
CA THR A 13 5.62 -0.21 -27.11
C THR A 13 5.95 -1.52 -27.82
N ASP A 14 5.66 -2.67 -27.22
CA ASP A 14 5.83 -4.00 -27.82
C ASP A 14 4.61 -4.89 -27.53
N ARG A 15 3.80 -5.09 -28.58
CA ARG A 15 2.61 -5.93 -28.52
C ARG A 15 2.93 -7.40 -28.22
N ARG A 16 4.01 -7.93 -28.80
CA ARG A 16 4.39 -9.34 -28.65
C ARG A 16 4.88 -9.61 -27.23
N GLY A 17 5.69 -8.71 -26.66
CA GLY A 17 6.11 -8.81 -25.26
C GLY A 17 4.92 -8.85 -24.28
N LEU A 18 3.85 -8.11 -24.58
CA LEU A 18 2.61 -8.19 -23.80
C LEU A 18 1.86 -9.51 -23.97
N GLU A 19 1.82 -10.09 -25.16
CA GLU A 19 1.18 -11.39 -25.40
C GLU A 19 1.89 -12.51 -24.65
N GLU A 20 3.23 -12.49 -24.62
CA GLU A 20 4.04 -13.40 -23.80
C GLU A 20 3.78 -13.17 -22.30
N TYR A 21 3.72 -11.91 -21.86
CA TYR A 21 3.33 -11.61 -20.48
C TYR A 21 1.97 -12.19 -20.13
N TRP A 22 0.96 -12.07 -20.99
CA TRP A 22 -0.38 -12.60 -20.73
C TRP A 22 -0.40 -14.12 -20.66
N SER A 23 0.30 -14.81 -21.56
CA SER A 23 0.38 -16.28 -21.58
C SER A 23 1.01 -16.82 -20.29
N HIS A 24 2.04 -16.16 -19.77
CA HIS A 24 2.71 -16.52 -18.52
C HIS A 24 1.98 -16.04 -17.26
N ALA A 25 1.28 -14.91 -17.31
CA ALA A 25 0.56 -14.36 -16.17
C ALA A 25 -0.76 -15.11 -15.90
N ALA A 26 -1.48 -15.55 -16.94
CA ALA A 26 -2.79 -16.19 -16.77
C ALA A 26 -2.76 -17.41 -15.82
N PRO A 27 -1.80 -18.37 -15.93
CA PRO A 27 -1.68 -19.48 -14.99
C PRO A 27 -1.37 -19.05 -13.55
N SER A 28 -0.74 -17.90 -13.32
CA SER A 28 -0.36 -17.44 -11.98
C SER A 28 -1.57 -17.14 -11.08
N PHE A 29 -2.75 -16.92 -11.65
CA PHE A 29 -3.98 -16.67 -10.91
C PHE A 29 -4.63 -17.96 -10.37
N ALA A 30 -4.19 -19.14 -10.80
CA ALA A 30 -4.77 -20.39 -10.33
C ALA A 30 -4.60 -20.52 -8.81
N GLY A 31 -5.72 -20.72 -8.10
CA GLY A 31 -5.73 -20.89 -6.65
C GLY A 31 -5.52 -19.62 -5.83
N SER A 32 -5.37 -18.44 -6.45
CA SER A 32 -5.22 -17.17 -5.71
C SER A 32 -6.54 -16.61 -5.18
N GLY A 33 -7.67 -17.13 -5.65
CA GLY A 33 -9.00 -16.57 -5.39
C GLY A 33 -9.31 -15.31 -6.22
N ALA A 34 -8.48 -15.00 -7.22
CA ALA A 34 -8.67 -13.83 -8.08
C ALA A 34 -9.89 -13.95 -8.99
N THR A 35 -10.64 -12.86 -9.12
CA THR A 35 -11.72 -12.71 -10.10
C THR A 35 -11.47 -11.46 -10.95
N HIS A 36 -11.37 -11.61 -12.26
CA HIS A 36 -11.25 -10.47 -13.18
C HIS A 36 -12.63 -9.81 -13.34
N LEU A 37 -12.78 -8.58 -12.84
CA LEU A 37 -14.03 -7.83 -12.94
C LEU A 37 -14.11 -7.01 -14.23
N ALA A 38 -12.96 -6.49 -14.69
CA ALA A 38 -12.80 -5.83 -15.98
C ALA A 38 -11.34 -5.95 -16.43
N ALA A 39 -11.09 -6.23 -17.70
CA ALA A 39 -9.73 -6.30 -18.23
C ALA A 39 -9.74 -6.00 -19.74
N TYR A 40 -9.03 -4.95 -20.16
CA TYR A 40 -8.88 -4.57 -21.58
C TYR A 40 -10.22 -4.35 -22.32
N THR A 41 -11.31 -4.09 -21.60
CA THR A 41 -12.61 -3.75 -22.17
C THR A 41 -12.67 -2.26 -22.55
N PRO A 42 -13.56 -1.86 -23.46
CA PRO A 42 -13.75 -0.44 -23.80
C PRO A 42 -14.01 0.42 -22.56
N PHE A 43 -13.39 1.60 -22.49
CA PHE A 43 -13.59 2.56 -21.41
C PHE A 43 -13.57 4.00 -21.95
N ARG A 44 -13.97 4.95 -21.10
CA ARG A 44 -13.87 6.38 -21.38
C ARG A 44 -13.13 7.07 -20.24
N LEU A 45 -12.08 7.82 -20.56
CA LEU A 45 -11.43 8.71 -19.60
C LEU A 45 -12.33 9.93 -19.36
N LEU A 46 -12.88 10.06 -18.15
CA LEU A 46 -13.75 11.17 -17.79
C LEU A 46 -12.95 12.43 -17.40
N GLU A 47 -11.87 12.25 -16.64
CA GLU A 47 -10.98 13.30 -16.16
C GLU A 47 -9.52 12.80 -16.20
N GLY A 48 -8.57 13.68 -16.54
CA GLY A 48 -7.15 13.35 -16.69
C GLY A 48 -6.57 13.80 -18.03
N LYS A 49 -5.24 13.78 -18.16
CA LYS A 49 -4.51 14.22 -19.37
C LYS A 49 -3.59 13.16 -19.98
N GLY A 50 -3.32 12.07 -19.26
CA GLY A 50 -2.39 11.04 -19.71
C GLY A 50 -3.02 10.14 -20.77
N PRO A 51 -2.23 9.58 -21.71
CA PRO A 51 -2.69 8.46 -22.48
C PRO A 51 -3.00 7.32 -21.52
N LEU A 52 -4.19 6.74 -21.67
CA LEU A 52 -4.56 5.49 -21.05
C LEU A 52 -5.01 4.61 -22.21
N GLU A 53 -4.34 3.48 -22.41
CA GLU A 53 -4.64 2.55 -23.49
C GLU A 53 -5.46 1.36 -22.99
N ALA A 54 -5.31 0.99 -21.71
CA ALA A 54 -6.11 -0.06 -21.09
C ALA A 54 -6.21 0.09 -19.56
N ALA A 55 -7.22 -0.57 -18.99
CA ALA A 55 -7.39 -0.73 -17.55
C ALA A 55 -7.74 -2.19 -17.22
N VAL A 56 -7.33 -2.63 -16.03
CA VAL A 56 -7.62 -3.94 -15.47
C VAL A 56 -8.02 -3.77 -13.99
N LEU A 57 -9.09 -4.45 -13.59
CA LEU A 57 -9.59 -4.54 -12.23
C LEU A 57 -9.77 -6.01 -11.85
N ILE A 58 -9.07 -6.44 -10.80
CA ILE A 58 -9.08 -7.81 -10.29
C ILE A 58 -9.46 -7.78 -8.81
N GLU A 59 -10.45 -8.55 -8.42
CA GLU A 59 -10.83 -8.75 -7.02
C GLU A 59 -10.10 -9.97 -6.44
N PHE A 60 -9.64 -9.85 -5.19
CA PHE A 60 -9.10 -10.92 -4.37
C PHE A 60 -9.90 -11.03 -3.06
N PRO A 61 -9.87 -12.19 -2.37
CA PRO A 61 -10.58 -12.37 -1.11
C PRO A 61 -10.16 -11.38 -0.02
N ASP A 62 -8.88 -11.03 0.00
CA ASP A 62 -8.26 -10.05 0.89
C ASP A 62 -6.92 -9.52 0.35
N MET A 63 -6.39 -8.51 1.05
CA MET A 63 -5.11 -7.86 0.73
C MET A 63 -3.93 -8.84 0.78
N GLU A 64 -3.97 -9.82 1.67
CA GLU A 64 -2.89 -10.81 1.81
C GLU A 64 -2.85 -11.74 0.59
N ALA A 65 -4.00 -12.20 0.11
CA ALA A 65 -4.12 -12.99 -1.10
C ALA A 65 -3.62 -12.24 -2.34
N ALA A 66 -3.98 -10.96 -2.48
CA ALA A 66 -3.49 -10.11 -3.57
C ALA A 66 -1.96 -9.96 -3.52
N ASN A 67 -1.39 -9.68 -2.34
CA ASN A 67 0.06 -9.55 -2.18
C ASN A 67 0.79 -10.88 -2.42
N ARG A 68 0.29 -12.00 -1.89
CA ARG A 68 0.88 -13.34 -2.13
C ARG A 68 0.89 -13.68 -3.62
N TRP A 69 -0.18 -13.37 -4.35
CA TRP A 69 -0.21 -13.56 -5.79
C TRP A 69 0.82 -12.66 -6.49
N TYR A 70 0.84 -11.36 -6.17
CA TYR A 70 1.75 -10.42 -6.80
C TYR A 70 3.23 -10.78 -6.54
N GLU A 71 3.56 -11.19 -5.32
CA GLU A 71 4.92 -11.59 -4.91
C GLU A 71 5.28 -13.02 -5.34
N SER A 72 4.34 -13.79 -5.89
CA SER A 72 4.60 -15.16 -6.31
C SER A 72 5.69 -15.24 -7.38
N ALA A 73 6.52 -16.29 -7.31
CA ALA A 73 7.56 -16.52 -8.30
C ALA A 73 7.01 -16.61 -9.73
N ALA A 74 5.83 -17.22 -9.90
CA ALA A 74 5.16 -17.35 -11.19
C ALA A 74 4.79 -15.97 -11.77
N TYR A 75 4.14 -15.09 -10.99
CA TYR A 75 3.76 -13.78 -11.47
C TYR A 75 4.97 -12.85 -11.64
N GLN A 76 5.96 -12.90 -10.74
CA GLN A 76 7.19 -12.10 -10.88
C GLN A 76 8.01 -12.49 -12.12
N ALA A 77 8.04 -13.78 -12.48
CA ALA A 77 8.63 -14.25 -13.72
C ALA A 77 7.85 -13.74 -14.94
N ALA A 78 6.52 -13.88 -14.93
CA ALA A 78 5.66 -13.36 -15.99
C ALA A 78 5.85 -11.84 -16.19
N LYS A 79 5.91 -11.07 -15.10
CA LYS A 79 6.10 -9.61 -15.12
C LYS A 79 7.35 -9.18 -15.89
N GLN A 80 8.39 -10.01 -16.01
CA GLN A 80 9.59 -9.66 -16.78
C GLN A 80 9.31 -9.53 -18.27
N TYR A 81 8.38 -10.30 -18.84
CA TYR A 81 8.04 -10.23 -20.27
C TYR A 81 7.43 -8.89 -20.69
N ARG A 82 6.71 -8.22 -19.76
CA ARG A 82 6.18 -6.87 -20.02
C ARG A 82 7.17 -5.75 -19.76
N ALA A 83 8.36 -6.02 -19.21
CA ALA A 83 9.34 -4.99 -18.92
C ALA A 83 9.82 -4.35 -20.23
N GLY A 84 9.63 -3.03 -20.37
CA GLY A 84 9.95 -2.29 -21.60
C GLY A 84 8.94 -2.45 -22.74
N ALA A 85 7.95 -3.34 -22.61
CA ALA A 85 6.88 -3.55 -23.59
C ALA A 85 5.66 -2.65 -23.36
N ALA A 86 5.48 -2.14 -22.15
CA ALA A 86 4.42 -1.20 -21.80
C ALA A 86 4.78 -0.39 -20.54
N GLU A 87 4.25 0.83 -20.44
CA GLU A 87 4.22 1.60 -19.19
C GLU A 87 2.94 1.24 -18.42
N VAL A 88 3.10 0.59 -17.27
CA VAL A 88 1.98 0.11 -16.47
C VAL A 88 2.14 0.52 -15.02
N GLU A 89 1.10 1.13 -14.46
CA GLU A 89 0.97 1.35 -13.03
C GLU A 89 0.07 0.26 -12.45
N VAL A 90 0.43 -0.27 -11.29
CA VAL A 90 -0.34 -1.29 -10.58
C VAL A 90 -0.50 -0.86 -9.13
N ILE A 91 -1.73 -0.85 -8.66
CA ILE A 91 -2.10 -0.49 -7.29
C ILE A 91 -2.87 -1.67 -6.71
N VAL A 92 -2.57 -2.02 -5.46
CA VAL A 92 -3.43 -2.87 -4.63
C VAL A 92 -4.04 -2.01 -3.54
N LEU A 93 -5.34 -2.20 -3.29
CA LEU A 93 -6.06 -1.48 -2.25
C LEU A 93 -7.14 -2.34 -1.62
N ASP A 94 -7.45 -2.02 -0.37
CA ASP A 94 -8.57 -2.60 0.34
C ASP A 94 -9.90 -2.11 -0.26
N GLY A 95 -10.89 -3.00 -0.33
CA GLY A 95 -12.25 -2.65 -0.65
C GLY A 95 -12.92 -1.81 0.43
N GLY A 96 -14.04 -1.19 0.10
CA GLY A 96 -14.82 -0.38 1.03
C GLY A 96 -14.43 1.10 1.04
N THR A 97 -14.81 1.80 2.10
CA THR A 97 -14.65 3.25 2.23
C THR A 97 -14.09 3.61 3.59
N VAL A 98 -13.41 4.76 3.67
CA VAL A 98 -12.94 5.35 4.93
C VAL A 98 -13.65 6.67 5.19
N THR A 99 -13.81 7.01 6.46
CA THR A 99 -14.31 8.31 6.88
C THR A 99 -13.37 9.43 6.45
N ALA A 100 -13.87 10.68 6.38
CA ALA A 100 -13.11 11.80 5.83
C ALA A 100 -11.80 12.05 6.58
N GLU A 101 -11.82 11.94 7.91
CA GLU A 101 -10.67 12.09 8.80
C GLU A 101 -9.62 10.99 8.62
N ASN A 102 -10.01 9.84 8.09
CA ASN A 102 -9.11 8.70 7.85
C ASN A 102 -8.58 8.63 6.40
N ARG A 103 -8.97 9.55 5.52
CA ARG A 103 -8.45 9.63 4.15
C ARG A 103 -6.97 10.02 4.18
N LYS A 104 -6.08 9.06 3.93
CA LYS A 104 -4.64 9.28 3.82
C LYS A 104 -4.23 9.36 2.36
N PHE A 105 -3.53 10.43 2.00
CA PHE A 105 -2.95 10.57 0.67
C PHE A 105 -1.52 10.02 0.66
N HIS A 106 -1.25 9.10 -0.26
CA HIS A 106 0.08 8.59 -0.50
C HIS A 106 0.86 9.65 -1.31
N SER A 107 1.44 10.64 -0.63
CA SER A 107 2.46 11.50 -1.24
C SER A 107 3.85 10.94 -0.95
N GLU A 108 4.81 11.07 -1.88
CA GLU A 108 6.21 10.70 -1.67
C GLU A 108 6.81 11.35 -0.41
N LYS A 109 6.36 12.56 -0.05
CA LYS A 109 6.76 13.26 1.19
C LYS A 109 6.20 12.61 2.47
N GLY A 110 5.03 11.96 2.38
CA GLY A 110 4.37 11.27 3.50
C GLY A 110 5.02 9.93 3.87
N VAL A 111 5.55 9.20 2.87
CA VAL A 111 6.25 7.91 3.09
C VAL A 111 7.51 8.10 3.95
N ARG A 112 8.27 9.16 3.69
CA ARG A 112 9.48 9.50 4.46
C ARG A 112 9.18 9.88 5.92
N ASN A 113 8.05 10.55 6.17
CA ASN A 113 7.60 10.89 7.53
C ASN A 113 7.04 9.67 8.29
N SER A 114 6.37 8.74 7.60
CA SER A 114 5.89 7.48 8.20
C SER A 114 7.04 6.62 8.73
N LEU A 115 8.15 6.52 7.97
CA LEU A 115 9.33 5.76 8.38
C LEU A 115 10.05 6.37 9.60
N ILE A 116 10.04 7.71 9.74
CA ILE A 116 10.60 8.42 10.90
C ILE A 116 9.71 8.25 12.14
N MET A 117 8.38 8.28 11.98
CA MET A 117 7.42 8.02 13.07
C MET A 117 7.48 6.56 13.56
N GLN A 118 7.56 5.59 12.64
CA GLN A 118 7.70 4.17 13.01
C GLN A 118 9.03 3.90 13.73
N ARG A 119 10.14 4.51 13.31
CA ARG A 119 11.43 4.40 14.03
C ARG A 119 11.40 5.03 15.43
N ARG A 120 10.68 6.15 15.63
CA ARG A 120 10.49 6.74 16.98
C ARG A 120 9.68 5.84 17.91
N LEU A 121 8.60 5.23 17.41
CA LEU A 121 7.78 4.31 18.20
C LEU A 121 8.53 3.01 18.55
N THR A 122 9.38 2.51 17.65
CA THR A 122 10.24 1.34 17.94
C THR A 122 11.34 1.67 18.95
N CYS A 123 11.95 2.86 18.90
CA CYS A 123 12.89 3.31 19.95
C CYS A 123 12.22 3.46 21.32
N LEU A 124 10.99 4.00 21.39
CA LEU A 124 10.25 4.15 22.64
C LEU A 124 9.81 2.80 23.25
N ARG A 125 9.55 1.77 22.43
CA ARG A 125 9.27 0.41 22.92
C ARG A 125 10.51 -0.34 23.41
N LEU A 126 11.69 -0.04 22.88
CA LEU A 126 12.96 -0.67 23.30
C LEU A 126 13.58 -0.02 24.54
N ALA A 127 13.18 1.21 24.88
CA ALA A 127 13.64 1.93 26.07
C ALA A 127 12.85 1.56 27.34
N GLY A 128 12.40 0.30 27.47
CA GLY A 128 11.70 -0.23 28.63
C GLY A 128 12.45 0.06 29.93
N ARG A 129 12.06 1.13 30.62
CA ARG A 129 12.45 1.42 31.99
C ARG A 129 11.23 1.25 32.89
N PRO A 130 11.24 0.30 33.83
CA PRO A 130 10.14 0.14 34.76
C PRO A 130 10.08 1.36 35.69
N LEU A 131 8.87 1.82 36.01
CA LEU A 131 8.66 2.73 37.13
C LEU A 131 9.03 1.98 38.42
N SER A 132 10.16 2.34 39.04
CA SER A 132 10.47 1.92 40.40
C SER A 132 9.74 2.82 41.40
N THR A 133 8.89 2.21 42.21
CA THR A 133 8.26 2.76 43.41
C THR A 133 9.26 2.94 44.56
N GLN A 134 9.03 3.98 45.38
CA GLN A 134 9.62 4.32 46.70
C GLN A 134 11.08 4.81 46.71
N THR A 135 11.42 5.94 47.34
CA THR A 135 11.44 6.09 48.82
C THR A 135 11.47 7.56 49.26
N ARG A 136 10.80 7.84 50.40
CA ARG A 136 10.70 9.12 51.14
C ARG A 136 12.05 9.81 51.38
N HIS A 137 12.07 11.15 51.34
CA HIS A 137 12.82 11.96 52.30
C HIS A 137 12.09 13.27 52.65
N ARG A 138 12.04 13.55 53.96
CA ARG A 138 11.50 14.76 54.61
C ARG A 138 12.31 16.00 54.22
N ILE A 139 11.71 17.19 54.38
CA ILE A 139 12.24 18.49 54.88
C ILE A 139 11.16 19.53 54.45
N GLY A 140 10.31 20.11 55.31
CA GLY A 140 10.52 21.22 56.26
C GLY A 140 9.34 22.22 56.09
N PRO A 141 8.87 22.95 57.13
CA PRO A 141 7.61 23.70 57.09
C PRO A 141 7.68 25.02 56.27
N PRO A 142 6.54 25.58 55.83
CA PRO A 142 6.51 26.72 54.90
C PRO A 142 6.84 28.06 55.58
N ALA A 143 7.62 28.88 54.89
CA ALA A 143 7.86 30.27 55.27
C ALA A 143 6.58 31.11 55.07
N LYS A 144 6.26 31.92 56.08
CA LYS A 144 5.15 32.89 56.09
C LYS A 144 5.43 34.02 55.09
N VAL A 145 4.40 34.39 54.33
CA VAL A 145 4.39 35.59 53.49
C VAL A 145 3.68 36.68 54.29
N ASP A 146 4.42 37.73 54.64
CA ASP A 146 3.84 38.96 55.19
C ASP A 146 3.26 39.80 54.05
N ILE A 147 2.05 40.28 54.29
CA ILE A 147 1.24 41.14 53.44
C ILE A 147 1.38 42.55 54.00
N THR A 148 1.88 43.49 53.20
CA THR A 148 1.71 44.93 53.42
C THR A 148 1.18 45.55 52.14
#